data_AF-A0A7K2QIT1-F1
#
_entry.id   AF-A0A7K2QIT1-F1
#
_cell.length_a   1.000
_cell.length_b   1.000
_cell.length_c   1.000
_cell.angle_alpha   90.00
_cell.angle_beta   90.00
_cell.angle_gamma   90.00
#
_symmetry.space_group_name_H-M   'P 1'
#
loop_
_entity.id
_entity.type
_entity.pdbx_description
1 polymer ?
#
loop_
_entity_poly.entity_id
_entity_poly.type
_entity_poly.pdbx_seq_one_letter_code
_entity_poly.pdbx_strand_id
1 'polypeptide(L)'
;IDSLGLAQHLIAESVIDIETSDAVIAKTAALLHTDAKAGSALSSVAKVHCSEAVFRVIDRAIQICGGDGVSDGLPLAQYLNEVRPFRIYDGSNETHRWAVARRASAARRAAVQAGERYVGDAVVRRDGRA
;
A
#
# COMPACT_ATOMS: atom_id res chain seq x y z
N ILE A 1 2.08 19.40 20.35
CA ILE A 1 1.73 18.75 19.05
C ILE A 1 0.31 19.13 18.61
N ASP A 2 -0.58 19.38 19.57
CA ASP A 2 -2.02 19.59 19.38
C ASP A 2 -2.42 20.87 18.60
N SER A 3 -1.45 21.75 18.30
CA SER A 3 -1.62 22.99 17.53
C SER A 3 -0.86 23.04 16.19
N LEU A 4 -0.19 21.94 15.81
CA LEU A 4 0.62 21.85 14.58
C LEU A 4 -0.14 21.07 13.50
N GLY A 5 -0.92 21.77 12.66
CA GLY A 5 -1.78 21.15 11.64
C GLY A 5 -1.04 20.21 10.67
N LEU A 6 0.21 20.54 10.30
CA LEU A 6 1.03 19.67 9.44
C LEU A 6 1.45 18.38 10.16
N ALA A 7 1.90 18.46 11.41
CA ALA A 7 2.31 17.28 12.18
C ALA A 7 1.12 16.35 12.43
N GLN A 8 -0.05 16.91 12.77
CA GLN A 8 -1.30 16.15 12.92
C GLN A 8 -1.69 15.42 11.63
N HIS A 9 -1.57 16.09 10.48
CA HIS A 9 -1.82 15.48 9.18
C HIS A 9 -0.88 14.29 8.92
N LEU A 10 0.43 14.46 9.14
CA LEU A 10 1.40 13.38 8.95
C LEU A 10 1.17 12.20 9.90
N ILE A 11 0.77 12.47 11.15
CA ILE A 11 0.39 11.43 12.11
C ILE A 11 -0.86 10.69 11.64
N ALA A 12 -1.89 11.42 11.20
CA ALA A 12 -3.13 10.82 10.71
C ALA A 12 -2.88 9.90 9.51
N GLU A 13 -2.08 10.35 8.54
CA GLU A 13 -1.69 9.54 7.39
C GLU A 13 -0.91 8.28 7.79
N SER A 14 -0.03 8.38 8.78
CA SER A 14 0.69 7.21 9.32
C SER A 14 -0.24 6.22 10.03
N VAL A 15 -1.22 6.71 10.79
CA VAL A 15 -2.23 5.85 11.43
C VAL A 15 -3.05 5.13 10.35
N ILE A 16 -3.51 5.82 9.32
CA ILE A 16 -4.26 5.20 8.21
C ILE A 16 -3.43 4.11 7.51
N ASP A 17 -2.15 4.38 7.25
CA ASP A 17 -1.24 3.41 6.65
C ASP A 17 -1.04 2.16 7.53
N ILE A 18 -0.95 2.33 8.86
CA ILE A 18 -0.84 1.22 9.83
C ILE A 18 -2.12 0.40 9.87
N GLU A 19 -3.27 1.05 10.08
CA GLU A 19 -4.58 0.37 10.17
C GLU A 19 -4.92 -0.39 8.88
N THR A 20 -4.59 0.19 7.71
CA THR A 20 -4.79 -0.48 6.42
C THR A 20 -3.84 -1.67 6.25
N SER A 21 -2.60 -1.54 6.73
CA SER A 21 -1.63 -2.64 6.75
C SER A 21 -2.08 -3.79 7.64
N ASP A 22 -2.55 -3.50 8.85
CA ASP A 22 -3.06 -4.51 9.79
C ASP A 22 -4.28 -5.23 9.21
N ALA A 23 -5.23 -4.48 8.62
CA ALA A 23 -6.41 -5.06 8.00
C ALA A 23 -6.05 -5.99 6.82
N VAL A 24 -5.13 -5.59 5.94
CA VAL A 24 -4.74 -6.42 4.79
C VAL A 24 -3.92 -7.64 5.22
N ILE A 25 -3.07 -7.52 6.24
CA ILE A 25 -2.32 -8.63 6.83
C ILE A 25 -3.30 -9.65 7.44
N ALA A 26 -4.22 -9.20 8.30
CA ALA A 26 -5.20 -10.06 8.96
C ALA A 26 -6.08 -10.80 7.94
N LYS A 27 -6.58 -10.09 6.92
CA LYS A 27 -7.37 -10.68 5.84
C LYS A 27 -6.57 -11.71 5.05
N THR A 28 -5.29 -11.42 4.76
CA THR A 28 -4.40 -12.35 4.04
C THR A 28 -4.15 -13.60 4.85
N ALA A 29 -3.85 -13.46 6.15
CA ALA A 29 -3.62 -14.59 7.05
C ALA A 29 -4.86 -15.49 7.16
N ALA A 30 -6.04 -14.90 7.35
CA ALA A 30 -7.30 -15.63 7.39
C ALA A 30 -7.55 -16.40 6.07
N LEU A 31 -7.33 -15.77 4.91
CA LEU A 31 -7.48 -16.44 3.63
C LEU A 31 -6.45 -17.53 3.40
N LEU A 32 -5.19 -17.34 3.80
CA LEU A 32 -4.18 -18.40 3.68
C LEU A 32 -4.59 -19.67 4.43
N HIS A 33 -5.34 -19.52 5.53
CA HIS A 33 -5.88 -20.66 6.28
C HIS A 33 -7.07 -21.34 5.59
N THR A 34 -7.99 -20.58 4.99
CA THR A 34 -9.24 -21.14 4.42
C THR A 34 -9.17 -21.45 2.91
N ASP A 35 -8.37 -20.70 2.16
CA ASP A 35 -8.13 -20.84 0.72
C ASP A 35 -6.70 -20.35 0.41
N ALA A 36 -5.74 -21.28 0.45
CA ALA A 36 -4.33 -20.99 0.21
C ALA A 36 -4.06 -20.29 -1.14
N LYS A 37 -4.87 -20.56 -2.18
CA LYS A 37 -4.70 -19.94 -3.50
C LYS A 37 -5.15 -18.49 -3.48
N ALA A 38 -6.31 -18.20 -2.90
CA ALA A 38 -6.79 -16.83 -2.72
C ALA A 38 -5.88 -16.04 -1.76
N GLY A 39 -5.42 -16.69 -0.68
CA GLY A 39 -4.46 -16.13 0.28
C GLY A 39 -3.14 -15.74 -0.39
N SER A 40 -2.56 -16.61 -1.21
CA SER A 40 -1.35 -16.31 -1.98
C SER A 40 -1.56 -15.18 -3.00
N ALA A 41 -2.76 -15.08 -3.60
CA ALA A 41 -3.09 -13.95 -4.47
C ALA A 41 -3.17 -12.62 -3.69
N LEU A 42 -3.72 -12.64 -2.48
CA LEU A 42 -3.83 -11.45 -1.62
C LEU A 42 -2.49 -11.08 -0.97
N SER A 43 -1.62 -12.04 -0.67
CA SER A 43 -0.30 -11.77 -0.07
C SER A 43 0.59 -10.89 -0.96
N SER A 44 0.45 -10.98 -2.28
CA SER A 44 1.11 -10.04 -3.21
C SER A 44 0.62 -8.60 -3.04
N VAL A 45 -0.67 -8.41 -2.76
CA VAL A 45 -1.25 -7.09 -2.50
C VAL A 45 -0.75 -6.57 -1.15
N ALA A 46 -0.82 -7.41 -0.11
CA ALA A 46 -0.33 -7.09 1.22
C ALA A 46 1.15 -6.68 1.19
N LYS A 47 2.02 -7.46 0.53
CA LYS A 47 3.45 -7.18 0.40
C LYS A 47 3.70 -5.78 -0.17
N VAL A 48 3.08 -5.46 -1.30
CA VAL A 48 3.26 -4.15 -1.95
C VAL A 48 2.75 -3.03 -1.04
N HIS A 49 1.54 -3.18 -0.48
CA HIS A 49 0.96 -2.16 0.39
C HIS A 49 1.81 -1.92 1.63
N CYS A 50 2.11 -2.97 2.41
CA CYS A 50 2.83 -2.85 3.68
C CYS A 50 4.25 -2.33 3.49
N SER A 51 4.97 -2.78 2.45
CA SER A 51 6.34 -2.30 2.18
C SER A 51 6.40 -0.81 1.80
N GLU A 52 5.36 -0.28 1.16
CA GLU A 52 5.29 1.15 0.84
C GLU A 52 4.73 1.98 1.99
N ALA A 53 3.77 1.42 2.75
CA ALA A 53 3.20 2.03 3.94
C ALA A 53 4.27 2.24 5.03
N VAL A 54 5.03 1.21 5.37
CA VAL A 54 6.09 1.31 6.40
C VAL A 54 7.16 2.34 6.00
N PHE A 55 7.50 2.40 4.71
CA PHE A 55 8.43 3.41 4.19
C PHE A 55 7.89 4.84 4.38
N ARG A 56 6.62 5.07 4.01
CA ARG A 56 5.98 6.39 4.22
C ARG A 56 5.88 6.75 5.71
N VAL A 57 5.54 5.80 6.58
CA VAL A 57 5.42 6.05 8.03
C VAL A 57 6.76 6.51 8.60
N ILE A 58 7.87 5.82 8.26
CA ILE A 58 9.20 6.19 8.73
C ILE A 58 9.64 7.54 8.16
N ASP A 59 9.42 7.78 6.87
CA ASP A 59 9.74 9.07 6.22
C ASP A 59 9.00 10.25 6.88
N ARG A 60 7.71 10.08 7.17
CA ARG A 60 6.92 11.09 7.93
C ARG A 60 7.45 11.29 9.34
N ALA A 61 7.87 10.21 10.03
CA ALA A 61 8.46 10.31 11.36
C ALA A 61 9.78 11.10 11.34
N ILE A 62 10.66 10.85 10.36
CA ILE A 62 11.88 11.62 10.14
C ILE A 62 11.56 13.09 9.94
N GLN A 63 10.57 13.40 9.08
CA GLN A 63 10.18 14.77 8.79
C GLN A 63 9.64 15.52 10.02
N ILE A 64 8.90 14.83 10.90
CA ILE A 64 8.41 15.38 12.17
C ILE A 64 9.56 15.67 13.14
N CYS A 65 10.59 14.79 13.18
CA CYS A 65 11.74 14.93 14.07
C CYS A 65 12.83 15.89 13.56
N GLY A 66 12.75 16.35 12.30
CA GLY A 66 13.69 17.33 11.75
C GLY A 66 15.14 16.81 11.76
N GLY A 67 16.07 17.62 12.26
CA GLY A 67 17.50 17.27 12.30
C GLY A 67 17.80 15.98 13.08
N ASP A 68 17.05 15.71 14.14
CA ASP A 68 17.21 14.48 14.92
C ASP A 68 16.70 13.24 14.17
N GLY A 69 15.82 13.42 13.19
CA GLY A 69 15.32 12.32 12.36
C GLY A 69 16.36 11.77 11.37
N VAL A 70 17.39 12.56 11.06
CA VAL A 70 18.47 12.18 10.13
C VAL A 70 19.83 12.04 10.81
N SER A 71 19.88 12.16 12.14
CA SER A 71 21.08 11.97 12.94
C SER A 71 21.09 10.59 13.59
N ASP A 72 22.20 10.24 14.24
CA ASP A 72 22.30 9.03 15.07
C ASP A 72 21.65 9.20 16.46
N GLY A 73 21.01 10.34 16.73
CA GLY A 73 20.32 10.62 17.99
C GLY A 73 18.99 9.87 18.14
N LEU A 74 18.36 9.50 17.03
CA LEU A 74 17.16 8.66 16.98
C LEU A 74 17.37 7.51 15.99
N PRO A 75 16.73 6.34 16.19
CA PRO A 75 16.93 5.19 15.30
C PRO A 75 16.24 5.35 13.91
N LEU A 76 15.65 6.51 13.62
CA LEU A 76 14.82 6.71 12.43
C LEU A 76 15.59 6.57 11.11
N ALA A 77 16.82 7.09 11.04
CA ALA A 77 17.69 6.93 9.88
C ALA A 77 18.08 5.46 9.66
N GLN A 78 18.32 4.71 10.74
CA GLN A 78 18.57 3.27 10.66
C GLN A 78 17.33 2.53 10.14
N TYR A 79 16.14 2.82 10.69
CA TYR A 79 14.90 2.20 10.23
C TYR A 79 14.64 2.46 8.75
N LEU A 80 14.89 3.68 8.26
CA LEU A 80 14.76 4.01 6.84
C LEU A 80 15.64 3.10 5.97
N ASN A 81 16.90 2.88 6.38
CA ASN A 81 17.84 2.00 5.69
C ASN A 81 17.41 0.53 5.72
N GLU A 82 16.72 0.08 6.76
CA GLU A 82 16.22 -1.29 6.88
C GLU A 82 14.96 -1.53 6.04
N VAL A 83 14.05 -0.56 5.99
CA VAL A 83 12.79 -0.73 5.25
C VAL A 83 12.92 -0.42 3.76
N ARG A 84 13.90 0.39 3.34
CA ARG A 84 14.08 0.73 1.93
C ARG A 84 14.31 -0.51 1.04
N PRO A 85 15.13 -1.50 1.44
CA PRO A 85 15.30 -2.74 0.69
C PRO A 85 14.06 -3.65 0.67
N PHE A 86 13.11 -3.51 1.61
CA PHE A 86 11.91 -4.37 1.67
C PHE A 86 11.01 -4.25 0.42
N ARG A 87 11.13 -3.14 -0.31
CA ARG A 87 10.48 -2.94 -1.60
C ARG A 87 11.12 -3.72 -2.76
N ILE A 88 12.28 -4.32 -2.52
CA ILE A 88 13.13 -4.99 -3.52
C ILE A 88 13.25 -6.49 -3.22
N TYR A 89 13.62 -6.87 -1.99
CA TYR A 89 13.77 -8.28 -1.62
C TYR A 89 12.40 -8.96 -1.42
N ASP A 90 12.40 -10.30 -1.42
CA ASP A 90 11.19 -11.16 -1.36
C ASP A 90 10.19 -10.91 -2.52
N GLY A 91 10.75 -10.57 -3.69
CA GLY A 91 10.01 -10.17 -4.89
C GLY A 91 9.81 -8.65 -4.95
N SER A 92 10.28 -7.99 -6.00
CA SER A 92 10.16 -6.53 -6.08
C SER A 92 8.68 -6.10 -6.13
N ASN A 93 8.38 -4.86 -5.72
CA ASN A 93 7.01 -4.36 -5.76
C ASN A 93 6.43 -4.41 -7.18
N GLU A 94 7.25 -4.21 -8.21
CA GLU A 94 6.87 -4.31 -9.63
C GLU A 94 6.48 -5.74 -10.02
N THR A 95 7.22 -6.75 -9.54
CA THR A 95 6.87 -8.16 -9.76
C THR A 95 5.50 -8.50 -9.16
N HIS A 96 5.24 -8.06 -7.92
CA HIS A 96 3.93 -8.29 -7.30
C HIS A 96 2.81 -7.49 -8.00
N ARG A 97 3.06 -6.23 -8.37
CA ARG A 97 2.10 -5.42 -9.14
C ARG A 97 1.76 -6.07 -10.48
N TRP A 98 2.75 -6.62 -11.18
CA TRP A 98 2.53 -7.37 -12.41
C TRP A 98 1.64 -8.60 -12.17
N ALA A 99 1.92 -9.38 -11.13
CA ALA A 99 1.13 -10.56 -10.79
C ALA A 99 -0.33 -10.19 -10.45
N VAL A 100 -0.53 -9.11 -9.68
CA VAL A 100 -1.85 -8.56 -9.34
C VAL A 100 -2.58 -8.09 -10.60
N ALA A 101 -1.93 -7.31 -11.46
CA ALA A 101 -2.52 -6.79 -12.70
C ALA A 101 -2.92 -7.92 -13.66
N ARG A 102 -2.08 -8.96 -13.77
CA ARG A 102 -2.37 -10.15 -14.59
C ARG A 102 -3.62 -10.88 -14.09
N ARG A 103 -3.75 -11.10 -12.78
CA ARG A 103 -4.94 -11.74 -12.18
C ARG A 103 -6.20 -10.90 -12.39
N ALA A 104 -6.13 -9.59 -12.10
CA ALA A 104 -7.27 -8.69 -12.25
C ALA A 104 -7.77 -8.61 -13.69
N SER A 105 -6.84 -8.46 -14.65
CA SER A 105 -7.18 -8.40 -16.08
C SER A 105 -7.77 -9.72 -16.60
N ALA A 106 -7.24 -10.86 -16.15
CA ALA A 106 -7.76 -12.17 -16.54
C ALA A 106 -9.18 -12.40 -15.99
N ALA A 107 -9.43 -12.06 -14.72
CA ALA A 107 -10.76 -12.15 -14.11
C ALA A 107 -11.78 -11.29 -14.85
N ARG A 108 -11.41 -10.03 -15.19
CA ARG A 108 -12.27 -9.15 -15.97
C ARG A 108 -12.57 -9.71 -17.36
N ARG A 109 -11.57 -10.26 -18.05
CA ARG A 109 -11.77 -10.89 -19.36
C ARG A 109 -12.76 -12.06 -19.29
N ALA A 110 -12.62 -12.92 -18.29
CA ALA A 110 -13.52 -14.05 -18.08
C ALA A 110 -14.97 -13.59 -17.81
N ALA A 111 -15.16 -12.55 -16.99
CA ALA A 111 -16.47 -11.99 -16.71
C ALA A 111 -17.15 -11.43 -17.99
N VAL A 112 -16.41 -10.67 -18.80
CA VAL A 112 -16.91 -10.17 -20.09
C VAL A 112 -17.27 -11.32 -21.04
N GLN A 113 -16.44 -12.36 -21.13
CA GLN A 113 -16.73 -13.54 -21.96
C GLN A 113 -17.94 -14.34 -21.48
N ALA A 114 -18.23 -14.31 -20.18
CA ALA A 114 -19.43 -14.91 -19.60
C ALA A 114 -20.72 -14.11 -19.87
N GLY A 115 -20.64 -13.01 -20.63
CA GLY A 115 -21.80 -12.19 -20.99
C GLY A 115 -22.21 -11.18 -19.93
N GLU A 116 -21.29 -10.81 -19.02
CA GLU A 116 -21.54 -9.79 -18.00
C GLU A 116 -22.06 -8.49 -18.66
N ARG A 117 -23.18 -7.96 -18.15
CA ARG A 117 -23.86 -6.82 -18.76
C ARG A 117 -22.92 -5.63 -18.83
N TYR A 118 -22.70 -5.11 -20.03
CA TYR A 118 -21.99 -3.87 -20.24
C TYR A 118 -22.71 -2.72 -19.50
N VAL A 119 -22.02 -2.12 -18.54
CA VAL A 119 -22.54 -1.04 -17.67
C VAL A 119 -22.22 0.37 -18.18
N GLY A 120 -21.70 0.49 -19.40
CA GLY A 120 -21.32 1.76 -20.03
C GLY A 120 -19.81 2.04 -20.02
N ASP A 121 -19.38 2.96 -20.89
CA ASP A 121 -18.03 3.51 -20.87
C ASP A 121 -17.91 4.56 -19.77
N ALA A 122 -16.74 4.67 -19.17
CA ALA A 122 -16.43 5.80 -18.30
C ALA A 122 -16.46 7.10 -19.14
N VAL A 123 -17.58 7.83 -19.06
CA VAL A 123 -17.71 9.13 -19.71
C VAL A 123 -16.86 10.13 -18.92
N VAL A 124 -15.63 10.35 -19.37
CA VAL A 124 -14.81 11.46 -18.85
C VAL A 124 -15.47 12.75 -19.34
N ARG A 125 -16.32 13.35 -18.50
CA ARG A 125 -16.87 14.68 -18.76
C ARG A 125 -15.70 15.66 -18.76
N ARG A 126 -15.27 16.07 -19.96
CA ARG A 126 -14.36 17.20 -20.17
C ARG A 126 -15.16 18.51 -20.03
N ASP A 127 -15.76 18.75 -18.87
CA ASP A 127 -16.31 20.07 -18.59
C ASP A 127 -15.28 20.86 -17.81
N GLY A 128 -14.48 21.63 -18.56
CA GLY A 128 -13.59 22.65 -18.02
C GLY A 128 -14.37 23.89 -17.60
N ARG A 129 -14.99 23.86 -16.43
CA ARG A 129 -15.46 25.07 -15.73
C ARG A 129 -15.19 24.94 -14.24
N ALA A 130 -14.24 25.75 -13.79
CA ALA A 130 -14.06 26.17 -12.40
C ALA A 130 -15.08 27.25 -12.05
#